data_AF-A0A962MBD3-F1
#
_entry.id   AF-A0A962MBD3-F1
#
_cell.length_a   1.000
_cell.length_b   1.000
_cell.length_c   1.000
_cell.angle_alpha   90.00
_cell.angle_beta   90.00
_cell.angle_gamma   90.00
#
_symmetry.space_group_name_H-M   'P 1'
#
loop_
_entity.id
_entity.type
_entity.pdbx_description
1 polymer ?
#
loop_
_entity_poly.entity_id
_entity_poly.type
_entity_poly.pdbx_seq_one_letter_code
_entity_poly.pdbx_strand_id
1 'polypeptide(L)'
;MKIFEMMDLQSAYQHAQEGGQALHLHTLNQGHRLFKRYPVIAHLLDQDVERLRKTAKSLGVRVIKIEHEGTRKQHIDLCGKPLERARELAERGVIGGNGDNR
;
A
#
# COMPACT_ATOMS: atom_id res chain seq x y z
N MET A 1 8.53 1.38 -2.92
CA MET A 1 7.37 1.47 -2.01
C MET A 1 7.88 1.43 -0.58
N LYS A 2 7.36 2.28 0.32
CA LYS A 2 7.80 2.36 1.72
C LYS A 2 6.67 1.94 2.66
N ILE A 3 7.00 1.15 3.69
CA ILE A 3 6.04 0.72 4.72
C ILE A 3 5.93 1.81 5.80
N PHE A 4 4.71 2.04 6.27
CA PHE A 4 4.39 2.91 7.40
C PHE A 4 3.53 2.13 8.39
N GLU A 5 3.86 2.24 9.68
CA GLU A 5 3.10 1.59 10.74
C GLU A 5 1.79 2.32 11.03
N MET A 6 0.92 1.71 11.84
CA MET A 6 -0.43 2.22 12.11
C MET A 6 -0.46 3.69 12.53
N MET A 7 0.47 4.11 13.39
CA MET A 7 0.52 5.47 13.93
C MET A 7 1.08 6.49 12.93
N ASP A 8 1.65 6.04 11.81
CA ASP A 8 2.38 6.86 10.84
C ASP A 8 1.55 7.22 9.59
N LEU A 9 0.22 7.25 9.72
CA LEU A 9 -0.68 7.54 8.61
C LEU A 9 -0.36 8.88 7.93
N GLN A 10 -0.03 9.90 8.73
CA GLN A 10 0.28 11.23 8.22
C GLN A 10 1.55 11.25 7.37
N SER A 11 2.58 10.51 7.79
CA SER A 11 3.82 10.34 7.05
C SER A 11 3.60 9.51 5.78
N ALA A 12 2.71 8.53 5.81
CA ALA A 12 2.34 7.76 4.63
C ALA A 12 1.67 8.63 3.56
N TYR A 13 0.74 9.51 3.96
CA TYR A 13 0.15 10.49 3.05
C TYR A 13 1.19 11.43 2.48
N GLN A 14 2.05 12.01 3.32
CA GLN A 14 3.10 12.92 2.87
C GLN A 14 4.02 12.27 1.83
N HIS A 15 4.47 11.03 2.09
CA HIS A 15 5.31 10.30 1.15
C HIS A 15 4.62 10.03 -0.20
N ALA A 16 3.32 9.72 -0.18
CA ALA A 16 2.55 9.56 -1.40
C ALA A 16 2.40 10.87 -2.17
N GLN A 17 2.20 12.00 -1.47
CA GLN A 17 2.11 13.34 -2.05
C GLN A 17 3.42 13.81 -2.67
N GLU A 18 4.56 13.36 -2.15
CA GLU A 18 5.90 13.62 -2.72
C GLU A 18 6.20 12.75 -3.95
N GLY A 19 5.23 11.99 -4.44
CA GLY A 19 5.36 11.11 -5.61
C GLY A 19 5.87 9.71 -5.27
N GLY A 20 5.97 9.37 -3.99
CA GLY A 20 6.24 8.01 -3.52
C GLY A 20 5.02 7.10 -3.55
N GLN A 21 5.23 5.82 -3.25
CA GLN A 21 4.16 4.85 -3.03
C GLN A 21 4.31 4.28 -1.61
N ALA A 22 3.26 4.39 -0.81
CA ALA A 22 3.26 4.01 0.60
C ALA A 22 2.35 2.80 0.86
N LEU A 23 2.79 1.91 1.74
CA LEU A 23 2.00 0.82 2.29
C LEU A 23 1.78 1.10 3.78
N HIS A 24 0.61 1.61 4.15
CA HIS A 24 0.28 1.94 5.53
C HIS A 24 -0.48 0.78 6.19
N LEU A 25 0.09 0.18 7.23
CA LEU A 25 -0.49 -0.96 7.94
C LEU A 25 -1.56 -0.49 8.94
N HIS A 26 -2.72 -1.15 8.97
CA HIS A 26 -3.81 -0.76 9.87
C HIS A 26 -4.57 -2.01 10.37
N THR A 27 -5.00 -2.04 11.64
CA THR A 27 -5.66 -3.21 12.26
C THR A 27 -7.13 -3.02 12.62
N LEU A 28 -7.71 -1.81 12.48
CA LEU A 28 -9.16 -1.63 12.64
C LEU A 28 -9.90 -2.28 11.49
N ASN A 29 -10.37 -3.48 11.77
CA ASN A 29 -11.21 -4.26 10.91
C ASN A 29 -12.69 -3.83 10.96
N GLN A 30 -12.95 -2.52 11.04
CA GLN A 30 -14.30 -1.97 11.15
C GLN A 30 -14.99 -1.79 9.79
N GLY A 31 -14.34 -2.23 8.71
CA GLY A 31 -14.83 -2.11 7.35
C GLY A 31 -15.73 -3.24 6.87
N HIS A 32 -15.77 -3.40 5.54
CA HIS A 32 -16.58 -4.37 4.81
C HIS A 32 -16.39 -5.81 5.33
N ARG A 33 -17.44 -6.65 5.25
CA ARG A 33 -17.44 -8.05 5.75
C ARG A 33 -16.26 -8.90 5.25
N LEU A 34 -15.74 -8.58 4.06
CA LEU A 34 -14.58 -9.26 3.47
C LEU A 34 -13.29 -9.02 4.25
N PHE A 35 -13.13 -7.84 4.85
CA PHE A 35 -11.99 -7.48 5.66
C PHE A 35 -12.07 -8.10 7.05
N LYS A 36 -13.28 -8.33 7.59
CA LYS A 36 -13.54 -8.86 8.95
C LYS A 36 -12.80 -10.15 9.33
N ARG A 37 -12.39 -10.94 8.34
CA ARG A 37 -11.64 -12.19 8.51
C ARG A 37 -10.11 -12.03 8.54
N TYR A 38 -9.60 -10.83 8.27
CA TYR A 38 -8.16 -10.55 8.23
C TYR A 38 -7.77 -9.67 9.42
N PRO A 39 -6.82 -10.11 10.27
CA PRO A 39 -6.40 -9.34 11.45
C PRO A 39 -5.65 -8.05 11.09
N VAL A 40 -5.10 -7.98 9.87
CA VAL A 40 -4.35 -6.85 9.36
C VAL A 40 -4.84 -6.52 7.96
N ILE A 41 -5.07 -5.24 7.72
CA ILE A 41 -5.30 -4.63 6.41
C ILE A 41 -4.24 -3.57 6.16
N ALA A 42 -4.13 -3.08 4.93
CA ALA A 42 -3.26 -1.94 4.64
C ALA A 42 -3.85 -1.05 3.57
N HIS A 43 -3.53 0.24 3.66
CA HIS A 43 -3.78 1.19 2.60
C HIS A 43 -2.56 1.22 1.66
N LEU A 44 -2.76 0.87 0.40
CA LEU A 44 -1.81 1.15 -0.67
C LEU A 44 -2.09 2.58 -1.19
N LEU A 45 -1.19 3.50 -0.86
CA LEU A 45 -1.29 4.93 -1.10
C LEU A 45 -0.36 5.34 -2.24
N ASP A 46 -0.88 6.12 -3.18
CA ASP A 46 -0.14 6.70 -4.29
C ASP A 46 -0.96 7.86 -4.88
N GLN A 47 -0.34 8.94 -5.34
CA GLN A 47 -1.07 10.01 -6.05
C GLN A 47 -1.18 9.76 -7.56
N ASP A 48 -0.38 8.84 -8.11
CA ASP A 48 -0.51 8.38 -9.49
C ASP A 48 -1.50 7.21 -9.56
N VAL A 49 -2.69 7.48 -10.12
CA VAL A 49 -3.77 6.50 -10.26
C VAL A 49 -3.37 5.31 -11.14
N GLU A 50 -2.61 5.55 -12.20
CA GLU A 50 -2.20 4.50 -13.13
C GLU A 50 -1.19 3.56 -12.46
N ARG A 51 -0.20 4.13 -11.77
CA ARG A 51 0.78 3.38 -10.97
C ARG A 51 0.10 2.63 -9.84
N LEU A 52 -0.87 3.25 -9.16
CA LEU A 52 -1.66 2.62 -8.09
C LEU A 52 -2.40 1.36 -8.58
N ARG A 53 -3.13 1.48 -9.70
CA ARG A 53 -3.84 0.35 -10.32
C ARG A 53 -2.88 -0.73 -10.80
N LYS A 54 -1.75 -0.34 -11.40
CA LYS A 54 -0.73 -1.28 -11.88
C LYS A 54 -0.14 -2.10 -10.74
N THR A 55 0.24 -1.45 -9.63
CA THR A 55 0.73 -2.13 -8.44
C THR A 55 -0.33 -3.07 -7.86
N ALA A 56 -1.57 -2.62 -7.68
CA ALA A 56 -2.62 -3.49 -7.14
C ALA A 56 -2.84 -4.75 -8.00
N LYS A 57 -2.82 -4.62 -9.34
CA LYS A 57 -2.89 -5.76 -10.26
C LYS A 57 -1.70 -6.72 -10.08
N SER A 58 -0.47 -6.22 -9.98
CA SER A 58 0.72 -7.08 -9.83
C SER A 58 0.74 -7.82 -8.49
N LEU A 59 0.16 -7.24 -7.45
CA LEU A 59 -0.06 -7.88 -6.15
C LEU A 59 -1.14 -8.98 -6.21
N GLY A 60 -1.90 -9.07 -7.30
CA GLY A 60 -2.94 -10.07 -7.52
C GLY A 60 -4.31 -9.66 -7.00
N VAL A 61 -4.55 -8.36 -6.82
CA VAL A 61 -5.89 -7.83 -6.53
C VAL A 61 -6.78 -8.02 -7.77
N ARG A 62 -7.89 -8.75 -7.61
CA ARG A 62 -8.82 -9.05 -8.72
C ARG A 62 -9.85 -7.95 -8.96
N VAL A 63 -10.30 -7.31 -7.87
CA VAL A 63 -11.29 -6.24 -7.89
C VAL A 63 -10.65 -5.01 -7.28
N ILE A 64 -10.47 -3.96 -8.08
CA ILE A 64 -9.80 -2.73 -7.66
C ILE A 64 -10.84 -1.64 -7.52
N LYS A 65 -11.00 -1.16 -6.29
CA LYS A 65 -11.72 0.08 -5.96
C LYS A 65 -10.71 1.05 -5.37
N ILE A 66 -10.67 2.27 -5.91
CA ILE A 66 -9.88 3.36 -5.34
C ILE A 66 -10.81 4.14 -4.42
N GLU A 67 -10.50 4.14 -3.13
CA GLU A 67 -11.20 5.00 -2.16
C GLU A 67 -10.65 6.42 -2.28
N HIS A 68 -11.52 7.43 -2.16
CA HIS A 68 -11.16 8.85 -2.21
C HIS A 68 -10.33 9.28 -3.46
N GLU A 69 -10.64 8.72 -4.63
CA GLU A 69 -9.97 9.00 -5.91
C GLU A 69 -9.82 10.50 -6.17
N GLY A 70 -8.62 10.92 -6.61
CA GLY A 70 -8.29 12.32 -6.89
C GLY A 70 -7.98 13.18 -5.66
N THR A 71 -8.01 12.61 -4.45
CA THR A 71 -7.65 13.33 -3.23
C THR A 71 -6.32 12.87 -2.66
N ARG A 72 -5.76 13.65 -1.72
CA ARG A 72 -4.58 13.27 -0.93
C ARG A 72 -4.74 11.95 -0.15
N LYS A 73 -5.97 11.49 0.03
CA LYS A 73 -6.29 10.25 0.76
C LYS A 73 -6.53 9.07 -0.17
N GLN A 74 -6.29 9.19 -1.47
CA GLN A 74 -6.63 8.10 -2.39
C GLN A 74 -5.82 6.84 -2.07
N HIS A 75 -6.51 5.70 -1.99
CA HIS A 75 -5.85 4.43 -1.70
C HIS A 75 -6.64 3.24 -2.21
N ILE A 76 -5.99 2.08 -2.20
CA ILE A 76 -6.60 0.76 -2.35
C ILE A 76 -6.38 -0.01 -1.06
N ASP A 77 -7.44 -0.61 -0.52
CA ASP A 77 -7.33 -1.53 0.60
C ASP A 77 -6.76 -2.88 0.17
N LEU A 78 -5.74 -3.34 0.90
CA LEU A 78 -5.11 -4.64 0.75
C LEU A 78 -5.36 -5.51 1.98
N CYS A 79 -5.59 -6.79 1.75
CA CYS A 79 -5.71 -7.81 2.79
C CYS A 79 -5.26 -9.17 2.25
N GLY A 80 -4.96 -10.11 3.15
CA GLY A 80 -4.52 -11.48 2.79
C GLY A 80 -3.31 -11.50 1.85
N LYS A 81 -3.33 -12.38 0.83
CA LYS A 81 -2.21 -12.58 -0.11
C LYS A 81 -1.72 -11.30 -0.81
N PRO A 82 -2.59 -10.40 -1.31
CA PRO A 82 -2.14 -9.11 -1.83
C PRO A 82 -1.33 -8.26 -0.82
N LEU A 83 -1.73 -8.26 0.45
CA LEU A 83 -0.99 -7.55 1.50
C LEU A 83 0.37 -8.22 1.76
N GLU A 84 0.41 -9.55 1.88
CA GLU A 84 1.67 -10.30 2.07
C GLU A 84 2.68 -9.96 0.98
N ARG A 85 2.24 -9.98 -0.29
CA ARG A 85 3.07 -9.62 -1.45
C ARG A 85 3.50 -8.15 -1.44
N ALA A 86 2.66 -7.25 -0.95
CA ALA A 86 3.01 -5.83 -0.87
C ALA A 86 4.14 -5.59 0.14
N ARG A 87 4.12 -6.31 1.26
CA ARG A 87 5.22 -6.29 2.25
C ARG A 87 6.51 -6.81 1.65
N GLU A 88 6.47 -7.97 0.99
CA GLU A 88 7.64 -8.52 0.29
C GLU A 88 8.20 -7.56 -0.76
N LEU A 89 7.32 -6.90 -1.55
CA LEU A 89 7.73 -5.95 -2.57
C LEU A 89 8.42 -4.72 -1.95
N ALA A 90 7.91 -4.23 -0.82
CA ALA A 90 8.53 -3.12 -0.11
C ALA A 90 9.89 -3.52 0.49
N GLU A 91 10.01 -4.71 1.07
CA GLU A 91 11.25 -5.26 1.63
C GLU A 91 12.32 -5.48 0.54
N ARG A 92 11.94 -6.04 -0.61
CA ARG A 92 12.86 -6.23 -1.76
C ARG A 92 13.39 -4.90 -2.32
N GLY A 93 12.57 -3.85 -2.30
CA GLY A 93 12.98 -2.50 -2.69
C GLY A 93 14.06 -1.89 -1.79
N VAL A 94 14.22 -2.39 -0.57
CA VAL A 94 15.28 -1.98 0.37
C VAL A 94 16.58 -2.73 0.10
N ILE A 95 16.51 -3.99 -0.34
CA ILE A 95 17.69 -4.85 -0.58
C ILE A 95 18.36 -4.57 -1.94
N GLY A 96 17.63 -3.99 -2.91
CA GLY A 96 18.19 -3.59 -4.21
C GLY A 96 19.06 -2.33 -4.22
N GLY A 97 19.35 -1.72 -3.07
CA GLY A 97 20.16 -0.51 -2.93
C GLY A 97 21.66 -0.73 -2.62
N ASN A 98 22.10 -1.98 -2.44
CA ASN A 98 23.50 -2.32 -2.13
C ASN A 98 24.12 -3.21 -3.21
N GLY A 99 24.22 -2.70 -4.43
CA GLY A 99 24.95 -3.35 -5.52
C GLY A 99 25.43 -2.32 -6.52
N ASP A 100 26.57 -1.69 -6.23
CA ASP A 100 27.70 -1.52 -7.16
C ASP A 100 28.55 -0.29 -6.80
N ASN A 101 29.59 -0.53 -6.02
CA ASN A 101 30.81 0.26 -6.17
C ASN A 101 32.03 -0.64 -5.94
N ARG A 102 32.54 -1.14 -7.07
CA ARG A 102 33.85 -1.77 -7.33
C ARG A 102 34.05 -3.22 -6.90
#